data_AF-A0A7R9M124-F1
#
_entry.id   AF-A0A7R9M124-F1
#
_cell.length_a   1.000
_cell.length_b   1.000
_cell.length_c   1.000
_cell.angle_alpha   90.00
_cell.angle_beta   90.00
_cell.angle_gamma   90.00
#
_symmetry.space_group_name_H-M   'P 1'
#
loop_
_entity.id
_entity.type
_entity.pdbx_description
1 polymer ?
#
loop_
_entity_poly.entity_id
_entity_poly.type
_entity_poly.pdbx_seq_one_letter_code
_entity_poly.pdbx_strand_id
1 'polypeptide(L)'
;MAFVVPIKIPIPIEPTVPLDIDQKILIESAEESKKIIKDQLSIERELIRAGFFQRNNTMESYHQAFFGPDDPEIQKISLDGLVALETTLQIAKRYELTPLQARDGLQKYSLADTPLLHHCPKIPICDRQAKYRTPDGSCNNFDYPLWAKSLTQFIRLVPPAYADGLNELRVSVDGGDLPSPREVSCKLALDFDLPDRKFSLLVMQWGQIIDHDLTLTASTR
;
A
#
# COMPACT_ATOMS: atom_id res chain seq x y z
N MET A 1 2.12 -37.76 6.23
CA MET A 1 1.93 -36.59 7.10
C MET A 1 2.81 -35.48 6.56
N ALA A 2 2.25 -34.51 5.84
CA ALA A 2 2.98 -33.31 5.46
C ALA A 2 3.07 -32.44 6.70
N PHE A 3 4.26 -32.32 7.28
CA PHE A 3 4.52 -31.35 8.33
C PHE A 3 4.43 -29.97 7.71
N VAL A 4 3.27 -29.32 7.85
CA VAL A 4 3.17 -27.89 7.62
C VAL A 4 3.97 -27.26 8.75
N VAL A 5 5.25 -26.96 8.49
CA VAL A 5 5.99 -26.06 9.35
C VAL A 5 5.29 -24.72 9.18
N PRO A 6 4.59 -24.19 10.21
CA PRO A 6 4.00 -22.87 10.09
C PRO A 6 5.14 -21.91 9.76
N ILE A 7 4.99 -21.16 8.66
CA ILE A 7 5.89 -20.05 8.38
C ILE A 7 5.74 -19.12 9.58
N LYS A 8 6.70 -19.19 10.51
CA LYS A 8 6.83 -18.18 11.56
C LYS A 8 7.28 -16.94 10.85
N ILE A 9 6.33 -16.03 10.58
CA ILE A 9 6.65 -14.67 10.19
C ILE A 9 7.52 -14.14 11.34
N PRO A 10 8.82 -13.88 11.11
CA PRO A 10 9.67 -13.38 12.17
C PRO A 10 9.05 -12.08 12.69
N ILE A 11 8.99 -11.95 14.01
CA ILE A 11 8.57 -10.68 14.64
C ILE A 11 9.53 -9.63 14.07
N PRO A 12 9.03 -8.57 13.40
CA PRO A 12 9.88 -7.53 12.87
C PRO A 12 10.80 -7.03 13.98
N ILE A 13 12.11 -7.08 13.77
CA ILE A 13 13.04 -6.46 14.69
C ILE A 13 12.82 -4.96 14.53
N GLU A 14 12.24 -4.32 15.54
CA GLU A 14 12.01 -2.88 15.51
C GLU A 14 13.37 -2.16 15.45
N PRO A 15 13.59 -1.34 14.41
CA PRO A 15 14.84 -0.64 14.25
C PRO A 15 15.03 0.40 15.37
N THR A 16 16.12 0.29 16.12
CA THR A 16 16.45 1.20 17.23
C THR A 16 17.09 2.49 16.72
N VAL A 17 16.38 3.23 15.86
CA VAL A 17 16.87 4.52 15.35
C VAL A 17 16.58 5.62 16.38
N PRO A 18 17.61 6.34 16.87
CA PRO A 18 17.41 7.44 17.78
C PRO A 18 16.67 8.57 17.07
N LEU A 19 15.55 8.95 17.68
CA LEU A 19 14.63 9.98 17.22
C LEU A 19 13.83 10.40 18.45
N ASP A 20 13.67 11.69 18.70
CA ASP A 20 12.88 12.22 19.81
C ASP A 20 11.94 13.28 19.26
N ILE A 21 10.64 12.95 19.22
CA ILE A 21 9.58 13.78 18.66
C ILE A 21 8.57 14.04 19.76
N ASP A 22 8.16 15.31 19.86
CA ASP A 22 7.09 15.72 20.76
C ASP A 22 5.74 15.23 20.21
N GLN A 23 4.93 14.59 21.06
CA GLN A 23 3.58 14.15 20.74
C GLN A 23 2.71 15.32 20.22
N LYS A 24 2.96 16.55 20.68
CA LYS A 24 2.31 17.75 20.15
C LYS A 24 2.55 17.93 18.66
N ILE A 25 3.78 17.70 18.19
CA ILE A 25 4.11 17.82 16.76
C ILE A 25 3.45 16.71 15.94
N LEU A 26 3.31 15.51 16.49
CA LEU A 26 2.56 14.43 15.84
C LEU A 26 1.09 14.84 15.60
N ILE A 27 0.44 15.45 16.60
CA ILE A 27 -0.95 15.93 16.48
C ILE A 27 -1.05 17.09 15.48
N GLU A 28 -0.17 18.09 15.58
CA GLU A 28 -0.16 19.24 14.67
C GLU A 28 0.06 18.82 13.22
N SER A 29 1.02 17.92 12.98
CA SER A 29 1.34 17.42 11.64
C SER A 29 0.19 16.60 11.07
N ALA A 30 -0.52 15.83 11.90
CA ALA A 30 -1.70 15.07 11.48
C ALA A 30 -2.86 15.99 11.05
N GLU A 31 -3.14 17.06 11.80
CA GLU A 31 -4.19 18.02 11.45
C GLU A 31 -3.84 18.85 10.20
N GLU A 32 -2.57 19.24 10.05
CA GLU A 32 -2.10 19.88 8.81
C GLU A 32 -2.25 18.95 7.60
N SER A 33 -1.88 17.68 7.75
CA SER A 33 -1.98 16.67 6.68
C SER A 33 -3.42 16.45 6.22
N LYS A 34 -4.38 16.40 7.17
CA LYS A 34 -5.81 16.34 6.82
C LYS A 34 -6.26 17.52 5.97
N LYS A 35 -5.74 18.72 6.25
CA LYS A 35 -6.04 19.91 5.46
C LYS A 35 -5.45 19.79 4.06
N ILE A 36 -4.20 19.34 3.93
CA ILE A 36 -3.54 19.12 2.62
C ILE A 36 -4.33 18.13 1.76
N ILE A 37 -4.72 16.98 2.31
CA ILE A 37 -5.52 15.98 1.58
C ILE A 37 -6.90 16.53 1.20
N LYS A 38 -7.52 17.33 2.08
CA LYS A 38 -8.80 17.99 1.77
C LYS A 38 -8.66 19.00 0.62
N ASP A 39 -7.55 19.74 0.57
CA ASP A 39 -7.27 20.70 -0.48
C ASP A 39 -6.99 19.98 -1.82
N GLN A 40 -6.25 18.86 -1.81
CA GLN A 40 -6.06 17.99 -2.98
C GLN A 40 -7.38 17.48 -3.55
N LEU A 41 -8.29 17.00 -2.69
CA LEU A 41 -9.64 16.58 -3.11
C LEU A 41 -10.48 17.73 -3.66
N SER A 42 -10.26 18.97 -3.20
CA SER A 42 -10.92 20.14 -3.78
C SER A 42 -10.44 20.39 -5.21
N ILE A 43 -9.13 20.30 -5.43
CA ILE A 43 -8.51 20.47 -6.75
C ILE A 43 -9.02 19.40 -7.72
N GLU A 44 -9.11 18.14 -7.29
CA GLU A 44 -9.65 17.06 -8.11
C GLU A 44 -11.08 17.37 -8.60
N ARG A 45 -11.96 17.86 -7.70
CA ARG A 45 -13.32 18.27 -8.06
C ARG A 45 -13.33 19.45 -9.04
N GLU A 46 -12.41 20.38 -8.90
CA GLU A 46 -12.26 21.51 -9.82
C GLU A 46 -11.80 21.04 -11.21
N LEU A 47 -10.85 20.10 -11.27
CA LEU A 47 -10.41 19.48 -12.52
C LEU A 47 -11.56 18.77 -13.23
N ILE A 48 -12.36 17.98 -12.51
CA ILE A 48 -13.55 17.32 -13.06
C ILE A 48 -14.54 18.37 -13.62
N ARG A 49 -14.81 19.45 -12.86
CA ARG A 49 -15.69 20.55 -13.31
C ARG A 49 -15.16 21.30 -14.52
N ALA A 50 -13.84 21.41 -14.65
CA ALA A 50 -13.17 22.02 -15.79
C ALA A 50 -13.15 21.11 -17.04
N GLY A 51 -13.72 19.90 -16.95
CA GLY A 51 -13.81 18.97 -18.08
C GLY A 51 -12.66 17.97 -18.16
N PHE A 52 -11.79 17.92 -17.15
CA PHE A 52 -10.75 16.88 -17.02
C PHE A 52 -11.34 15.62 -16.40
N PHE A 53 -12.21 14.96 -17.15
CA PHE A 53 -12.73 13.65 -16.81
C PHE A 53 -12.59 12.72 -18.01
N GLN A 54 -12.65 11.43 -17.72
CA GLN A 54 -12.58 10.41 -18.74
C GLN A 54 -13.77 10.49 -19.70
N ARG A 55 -13.49 10.47 -21.00
CA ARG A 55 -14.54 10.50 -22.04
C ARG A 55 -15.12 9.11 -22.27
N ASN A 56 -16.44 9.02 -22.39
CA ASN A 56 -17.13 7.76 -22.69
C ASN A 56 -16.70 7.19 -24.06
N ASN A 57 -16.71 5.87 -24.20
CA ASN A 57 -16.37 5.11 -25.41
C ASN A 57 -14.94 5.34 -25.94
N THR A 58 -14.03 5.71 -25.05
CA THR A 58 -12.60 5.81 -25.35
C THR A 58 -11.86 4.59 -24.81
N MET A 59 -10.65 4.31 -25.32
CA MET A 59 -9.84 3.20 -24.83
C MET A 59 -9.53 3.37 -23.34
N GLU A 60 -9.33 4.60 -22.90
CA GLU A 60 -9.16 4.96 -21.50
C GLU A 60 -10.39 4.51 -20.69
N SER A 61 -11.61 4.80 -21.17
CA SER A 61 -12.85 4.40 -20.48
C SER A 61 -13.04 2.89 -20.38
N TYR A 62 -12.69 2.14 -21.42
CA TYR A 62 -12.73 0.68 -21.36
C TYR A 62 -11.66 0.12 -20.42
N HIS A 63 -10.45 0.69 -20.46
CA HIS A 63 -9.36 0.30 -19.56
C HIS A 63 -9.71 0.61 -18.10
N GLN A 64 -10.37 1.74 -17.82
CA GLN A 64 -10.88 2.07 -16.48
C GLN A 64 -11.91 1.04 -16.02
N ALA A 65 -12.91 0.75 -16.86
CA ALA A 65 -14.00 -0.16 -16.52
C ALA A 65 -13.51 -1.59 -16.20
N PHE A 66 -12.36 -2.00 -16.75
CA PHE A 66 -11.72 -3.29 -16.43
C PHE A 66 -11.38 -3.44 -14.94
N PHE A 67 -11.01 -2.35 -14.25
CA PHE A 67 -10.63 -2.37 -12.83
C PHE A 67 -11.83 -2.25 -11.87
N GLY A 68 -13.04 -2.19 -12.41
CA GLY A 68 -14.27 -2.06 -11.63
C GLY A 68 -14.64 -0.62 -11.27
N PRO A 69 -15.81 -0.45 -10.63
CA PRO A 69 -16.28 0.85 -10.18
C PRO A 69 -15.58 1.30 -8.90
N ASP A 70 -15.76 2.57 -8.57
CA ASP A 70 -15.33 3.16 -7.31
C ASP A 70 -16.00 2.47 -6.12
N ASP A 71 -15.20 2.14 -5.09
CA ASP A 71 -15.68 1.58 -3.83
C ASP A 71 -15.44 2.58 -2.69
N PRO A 72 -16.49 3.07 -2.01
CA PRO A 72 -16.35 4.05 -0.93
C PRO A 72 -15.51 3.59 0.26
N GLU A 73 -15.49 2.28 0.56
CA GLU A 73 -14.66 1.71 1.62
C GLU A 73 -13.19 1.76 1.23
N ILE A 74 -12.86 1.35 0.00
CA ILE A 74 -11.49 1.41 -0.53
C ILE A 74 -10.99 2.85 -0.60
N GLN A 75 -11.81 3.77 -1.11
CA GLN A 75 -11.47 5.20 -1.16
C GLN A 75 -11.19 5.74 0.23
N LYS A 76 -12.02 5.39 1.23
CA LYS A 76 -11.78 5.81 2.61
C LYS A 76 -10.46 5.28 3.15
N ILE A 77 -10.17 3.98 3.01
CA ILE A 77 -8.92 3.37 3.47
C ILE A 77 -7.71 4.02 2.77
N SER A 78 -7.83 4.32 1.48
CA SER A 78 -6.81 5.03 0.72
C SER A 78 -6.55 6.43 1.28
N LEU A 79 -7.60 7.21 1.51
CA LEU A 79 -7.48 8.56 2.08
C LEU A 79 -6.89 8.54 3.49
N ASP A 80 -7.31 7.60 4.32
CA ASP A 80 -6.76 7.36 5.66
C ASP A 80 -5.24 7.06 5.58
N GLY A 81 -4.80 6.26 4.61
CA GLY A 81 -3.40 5.98 4.33
C GLY A 81 -2.62 7.19 3.80
N LEU A 82 -3.22 8.01 2.94
CA LEU A 82 -2.62 9.25 2.44
C LEU A 82 -2.41 10.28 3.54
N VAL A 83 -3.37 10.42 4.46
CA VAL A 83 -3.22 11.29 5.64
C VAL A 83 -2.05 10.82 6.50
N ALA A 84 -1.90 9.51 6.72
CA ALA A 84 -0.77 8.96 7.46
C ALA A 84 0.57 9.24 6.74
N LEU A 85 0.64 9.01 5.42
CA LEU A 85 1.83 9.29 4.63
C LEU A 85 2.22 10.78 4.67
N GLU A 86 1.27 11.67 4.40
CA GLU A 86 1.50 13.12 4.46
C GLU A 86 1.95 13.55 5.86
N THR A 87 1.40 12.95 6.92
CA THR A 87 1.85 13.23 8.29
C THR A 87 3.31 12.85 8.49
N THR A 88 3.73 11.69 7.98
CA THR A 88 5.14 11.28 8.06
C THR A 88 6.06 12.20 7.26
N LEU A 89 5.61 12.69 6.09
CA LEU A 89 6.36 13.66 5.28
C LEU A 89 6.52 15.00 6.00
N GLN A 90 5.46 15.51 6.62
CA GLN A 90 5.50 16.75 7.40
C GLN A 90 6.45 16.64 8.60
N ILE A 91 6.39 15.52 9.34
CA ILE A 91 7.30 15.26 10.45
C ILE A 91 8.75 15.17 9.94
N ALA A 92 8.98 14.42 8.86
CA ALA A 92 10.30 14.27 8.27
C ALA A 92 10.90 15.63 7.86
N LYS A 93 10.09 16.50 7.29
CA LYS A 93 10.48 17.85 6.92
C LYS A 93 10.78 18.75 8.13
N ARG A 94 9.92 18.74 9.15
CA ARG A 94 10.07 19.59 10.35
C ARG A 94 11.30 19.25 11.18
N TYR A 95 11.68 17.98 11.22
CA TYR A 95 12.83 17.49 11.99
C TYR A 95 14.07 17.20 11.13
N GLU A 96 14.02 17.51 9.83
CA GLU A 96 15.09 17.22 8.86
C GLU A 96 15.58 15.76 8.97
N LEU A 97 14.63 14.82 9.02
CA LEU A 97 14.93 13.42 9.22
C LEU A 97 15.73 12.85 8.06
N THR A 98 16.72 12.02 8.39
CA THR A 98 17.38 11.17 7.39
C THR A 98 16.40 10.14 6.83
N PRO A 99 16.61 9.61 5.61
CA PRO A 99 15.75 8.56 5.06
C PRO A 99 15.58 7.35 5.98
N LEU A 100 16.63 7.00 6.72
CA LEU A 100 16.58 5.93 7.71
C LEU A 100 15.68 6.29 8.90
N GLN A 101 15.80 7.51 9.44
CA GLN A 101 14.94 7.97 10.55
C GLN A 101 13.48 8.10 10.13
N ALA A 102 13.20 8.59 8.92
CA ALA A 102 11.84 8.71 8.41
C ALA A 102 11.16 7.34 8.25
N ARG A 103 11.88 6.36 7.67
CA ARG A 103 11.39 5.00 7.45
C ARG A 103 11.19 4.21 8.75
N ASP A 104 12.17 4.26 9.63
CA ASP A 104 12.31 3.31 10.75
C ASP A 104 12.04 3.95 12.12
N GLY A 105 12.28 5.26 12.26
CA GLY A 105 12.23 5.94 13.55
C GLY A 105 10.82 6.29 14.03
N LEU A 106 9.85 6.40 13.12
CA LEU A 106 8.49 6.85 13.45
C LEU A 106 7.58 5.74 14.01
N GLN A 107 7.92 4.47 13.78
CA GLN A 107 7.09 3.32 14.13
C GLN A 107 6.93 3.13 15.65
N LYS A 108 7.86 3.66 16.44
CA LYS A 108 7.87 3.56 17.91
C LYS A 108 6.89 4.50 18.61
N TYR A 109 6.34 5.50 17.90
CA TYR A 109 5.44 6.48 18.50
C TYR A 109 4.02 5.95 18.51
N SER A 110 3.38 6.02 19.67
CA SER A 110 1.98 5.65 19.80
C SER A 110 1.10 6.64 19.06
N LEU A 111 0.16 6.11 18.26
CA LEU A 111 -0.92 6.90 17.67
C LEU A 111 -2.09 7.10 18.66
N ALA A 112 -2.00 6.57 19.88
CA ALA A 112 -2.98 6.82 20.93
C ALA A 112 -3.11 8.32 21.18
N ASP A 113 -4.35 8.77 21.41
CA ASP A 113 -4.68 10.18 21.64
C ASP A 113 -4.32 11.14 20.48
N THR A 114 -4.03 10.58 19.30
CA THR A 114 -3.85 11.35 18.08
C THR A 114 -5.07 11.25 17.17
N PRO A 115 -5.27 12.23 16.28
CA PRO A 115 -6.31 12.14 15.27
C PRO A 115 -6.11 11.01 14.25
N LEU A 116 -4.94 10.35 14.24
CA LEU A 116 -4.61 9.23 13.36
C LEU A 116 -5.12 7.87 13.85
N LEU A 117 -5.47 7.74 15.13
CA LEU A 117 -5.93 6.47 15.71
C LEU A 117 -7.11 5.88 14.92
N HIS A 118 -8.02 6.74 14.45
CA HIS A 118 -9.21 6.33 13.71
C HIS A 118 -8.94 5.85 12.28
N HIS A 119 -7.75 6.11 11.74
CA HIS A 119 -7.30 5.67 10.42
C HIS A 119 -6.69 4.26 10.44
N CYS A 120 -6.43 3.70 11.64
CA CYS A 120 -5.90 2.35 11.77
C CYS A 120 -6.99 1.28 11.52
N PRO A 121 -6.65 0.12 10.94
CA PRO A 121 -7.58 -1.00 10.79
C PRO A 121 -8.16 -1.44 12.12
N LYS A 122 -9.49 -1.58 12.19
CA LYS A 122 -10.18 -2.05 13.41
C LYS A 122 -9.96 -3.54 13.61
N ILE A 123 -9.60 -3.94 14.82
CA ILE A 123 -9.48 -5.36 15.18
C ILE A 123 -10.90 -5.96 15.31
N PRO A 124 -11.25 -7.00 14.53
CA PRO A 124 -12.56 -7.63 14.60
C PRO A 124 -12.73 -8.49 15.86
N ILE A 125 -13.98 -8.66 16.30
CA ILE A 125 -14.34 -9.61 17.35
C ILE A 125 -14.55 -10.98 16.72
N CYS A 126 -13.81 -11.98 17.19
CA CYS A 126 -13.82 -13.33 16.60
C CYS A 126 -14.74 -14.30 17.34
N ASP A 127 -15.65 -14.93 16.59
CA ASP A 127 -16.45 -16.06 17.08
C ASP A 127 -15.67 -17.38 16.90
N ARG A 128 -15.26 -17.99 18.02
CA ARG A 128 -14.54 -19.27 18.04
C ARG A 128 -15.43 -20.47 17.66
N GLN A 129 -16.74 -20.31 17.63
CA GLN A 129 -17.71 -21.35 17.25
C GLN A 129 -18.08 -21.27 15.77
N ALA A 130 -17.61 -20.24 15.05
CA ALA A 130 -17.86 -20.09 13.62
C ALA A 130 -17.33 -21.31 12.83
N LYS A 131 -18.20 -21.88 11.98
CA LYS A 131 -17.89 -23.08 11.19
C LYS A 131 -17.21 -22.78 9.86
N TYR A 132 -17.34 -21.56 9.37
CA TYR A 132 -16.91 -21.16 8.02
C TYR A 132 -15.98 -19.96 8.08
N ARG A 133 -15.19 -19.78 7.02
CA ARG A 133 -14.32 -18.62 6.86
C ARG A 133 -15.17 -17.37 6.68
N THR A 134 -14.69 -16.26 7.22
CA THR A 134 -15.21 -14.94 6.86
C THR A 134 -14.84 -14.62 5.41
N PRO A 135 -15.70 -13.92 4.66
CA PRO A 135 -15.41 -13.55 3.27
C PRO A 135 -14.16 -12.68 3.10
N ASP A 136 -13.81 -11.91 4.14
CA ASP A 136 -12.67 -10.99 4.14
C ASP A 136 -11.41 -11.60 4.79
N GLY A 137 -11.44 -12.87 5.19
CA GLY A 137 -10.31 -13.56 5.82
C GLY A 137 -10.05 -13.20 7.30
N SER A 138 -10.83 -12.30 7.89
CA SER A 138 -10.72 -11.95 9.32
C SER A 138 -10.88 -13.16 10.24
N CYS A 139 -10.24 -13.14 11.41
CA CYS A 139 -10.38 -14.19 12.43
C CYS A 139 -9.92 -15.59 12.03
N ASN A 140 -9.19 -15.73 10.91
CA ASN A 140 -8.52 -16.98 10.55
C ASN A 140 -7.45 -17.35 11.60
N ASN A 141 -6.75 -16.33 12.12
CA ASN A 141 -5.85 -16.45 13.27
C ASN A 141 -6.47 -15.71 14.48
N PHE A 142 -6.72 -16.42 15.58
CA PHE A 142 -7.35 -15.83 16.78
C PHE A 142 -6.44 -14.91 17.58
N ASP A 143 -5.12 -15.12 17.52
CA ASP A 143 -4.15 -14.29 18.22
C ASP A 143 -3.86 -13.02 17.41
N TYR A 144 -3.96 -13.11 16.08
CA TYR A 144 -3.78 -12.00 15.15
C TYR A 144 -4.94 -11.91 14.13
N PRO A 145 -6.12 -11.39 14.55
CA PRO A 145 -7.35 -11.42 13.73
C PRO A 145 -7.28 -10.73 12.38
N LEU A 146 -6.30 -9.85 12.17
CA LEU A 146 -6.09 -9.09 10.93
C LEU A 146 -5.14 -9.78 9.94
N TRP A 147 -4.45 -10.85 10.32
CA TRP A 147 -3.51 -11.52 9.42
C TRP A 147 -4.20 -12.08 8.18
N ALA A 148 -3.70 -11.65 7.01
CA ALA A 148 -4.23 -11.98 5.69
C ALA A 148 -5.71 -11.58 5.47
N LYS A 149 -6.25 -10.67 6.30
CA LYS A 149 -7.54 -10.06 6.04
C LYS A 149 -7.44 -9.17 4.79
N SER A 150 -8.43 -9.23 3.90
CA SER A 150 -8.51 -8.33 2.74
C SER A 150 -8.63 -6.87 3.18
N LEU A 151 -8.24 -5.97 2.27
CA LEU A 151 -8.18 -4.51 2.48
C LEU A 151 -7.27 -4.13 3.66
N THR A 152 -6.18 -4.88 3.85
CA THR A 152 -5.09 -4.53 4.76
C THR A 152 -3.77 -4.45 4.00
N GLN A 153 -2.76 -3.82 4.61
CA GLN A 153 -1.46 -3.62 3.98
C GLN A 153 -0.74 -4.95 3.69
N PHE A 154 0.03 -4.99 2.59
CA PHE A 154 0.96 -6.09 2.36
C PHE A 154 2.04 -6.11 3.44
N ILE A 155 2.41 -7.33 3.86
CA ILE A 155 3.54 -7.52 4.76
C ILE A 155 4.83 -7.23 3.99
N ARG A 156 5.73 -6.44 4.59
CA ARG A 156 7.05 -6.20 4.04
C ARG A 156 8.05 -7.23 4.59
N LEU A 157 8.59 -8.07 3.71
CA LEU A 157 9.64 -9.04 4.08
C LEU A 157 11.03 -8.38 4.21
N VAL A 158 11.22 -7.25 3.54
CA VAL A 158 12.41 -6.39 3.61
C VAL A 158 11.97 -4.93 3.73
N PRO A 159 12.78 -4.05 4.33
CA PRO A 159 12.47 -2.63 4.39
C PRO A 159 12.25 -2.03 2.99
N PRO A 160 11.34 -1.06 2.83
CA PRO A 160 11.15 -0.36 1.56
C PRO A 160 12.39 0.47 1.19
N ALA A 161 12.57 0.69 -0.12
CA ALA A 161 13.70 1.40 -0.70
C ALA A 161 13.24 2.62 -1.50
N TYR A 162 12.74 3.64 -0.80
CA TYR A 162 12.45 4.96 -1.34
C TYR A 162 13.67 5.89 -1.17
N ALA A 163 13.85 6.88 -2.04
CA ALA A 163 15.01 7.77 -1.99
C ALA A 163 15.04 8.62 -0.70
N ASP A 164 13.87 9.03 -0.24
CA ASP A 164 13.63 9.78 1.00
C ASP A 164 13.25 8.88 2.19
N GLY A 165 13.15 7.57 1.97
CA GLY A 165 12.68 6.61 2.96
C GLY A 165 11.16 6.52 3.15
N LEU A 166 10.37 7.36 2.46
CA LEU A 166 8.91 7.45 2.63
C LEU A 166 8.15 7.14 1.33
N ASN A 167 8.22 7.99 0.31
CA ASN A 167 7.44 7.83 -0.93
C ASN A 167 8.17 8.22 -2.23
N GLU A 168 9.35 8.85 -2.17
CA GLU A 168 10.06 9.29 -3.36
C GLU A 168 10.62 8.11 -4.17
N LEU A 169 10.55 8.23 -5.49
CA LEU A 169 11.06 7.20 -6.39
C LEU A 169 12.52 6.87 -6.07
N ARG A 170 12.84 5.59 -6.06
CA ARG A 170 14.20 5.11 -5.78
C ARG A 170 15.19 5.70 -6.79
N VAL A 171 16.34 6.15 -6.29
CA VAL A 171 17.48 6.56 -7.11
C VAL A 171 18.45 5.41 -7.36
N SER A 172 19.30 5.55 -8.39
CA SER A 172 20.39 4.63 -8.68
C SER A 172 21.43 4.60 -7.55
N VAL A 173 22.24 3.54 -7.51
CA VAL A 173 23.27 3.33 -6.48
C VAL A 173 24.41 4.37 -6.54
N ASP A 174 24.58 5.02 -7.70
CA ASP A 174 25.51 6.11 -7.94
C ASP A 174 24.89 7.51 -7.68
N GLY A 175 23.63 7.55 -7.22
CA GLY A 175 22.88 8.77 -6.95
C GLY A 175 22.20 9.39 -8.17
N GLY A 176 22.31 8.77 -9.35
CA GLY A 176 21.63 9.21 -10.57
C GLY A 176 20.20 8.69 -10.72
N ASP A 177 19.57 9.06 -11.83
CA ASP A 177 18.25 8.56 -12.20
C ASP A 177 18.28 7.08 -12.61
N LEU A 178 17.19 6.38 -12.33
CA LEU A 178 16.99 5.04 -12.89
C LEU A 178 16.62 5.12 -14.38
N PRO A 179 17.01 4.14 -15.21
CA PRO A 179 16.60 4.11 -16.60
C PRO A 179 15.08 4.05 -16.71
N SER A 180 14.54 4.66 -17.77
CA SER A 180 13.10 4.61 -18.05
C SER A 180 12.64 3.15 -18.12
N PRO A 181 11.53 2.77 -17.45
CA PRO A 181 10.95 1.43 -17.57
C PRO A 181 10.67 1.04 -19.04
N ARG A 182 10.32 2.01 -19.88
CA ARG A 182 10.09 1.77 -21.32
C ARG A 182 11.39 1.46 -22.05
N GLU A 183 12.48 2.14 -21.72
CA GLU A 183 13.79 1.86 -22.32
C GLU A 183 14.27 0.46 -21.95
N VAL A 184 14.14 0.08 -20.67
CA VAL A 184 14.47 -1.27 -20.19
C VAL A 184 13.64 -2.32 -20.93
N SER A 185 12.32 -2.11 -21.05
CA SER A 185 11.41 -2.99 -21.79
C SER A 185 11.84 -3.11 -23.26
N CYS A 186 12.08 -2.01 -23.96
CA CYS A 186 12.48 -2.03 -25.37
C CYS A 186 13.82 -2.73 -25.61
N LYS A 187 14.77 -2.63 -24.66
CA LYS A 187 16.11 -3.20 -24.80
C LYS A 187 16.19 -4.66 -24.36
N LEU A 188 15.41 -5.07 -23.36
CA LEU A 188 15.55 -6.38 -22.70
C LEU A 188 14.37 -7.33 -22.94
N ALA A 189 13.14 -6.82 -23.10
CA ALA A 189 11.95 -7.64 -23.32
C ALA A 189 11.76 -7.85 -24.83
N LEU A 190 12.58 -8.75 -25.39
CA LEU A 190 12.51 -9.12 -26.80
C LEU A 190 11.29 -10.01 -27.06
N ASP A 191 10.60 -9.75 -28.16
CA ASP A 191 9.43 -10.50 -28.59
C ASP A 191 9.86 -11.59 -29.59
N PHE A 192 9.72 -12.85 -29.17
CA PHE A 192 9.98 -14.03 -29.99
C PHE A 192 8.86 -15.04 -29.83
N ASP A 193 8.39 -15.62 -30.93
CA ASP A 193 7.44 -16.73 -30.89
C ASP A 193 8.15 -18.05 -30.54
N LEU A 194 8.14 -18.38 -29.24
CA LEU A 194 8.80 -19.55 -28.67
C LEU A 194 7.80 -20.36 -27.81
N PRO A 195 6.94 -21.19 -28.42
CA PRO A 195 5.96 -21.98 -27.68
C PRO A 195 6.63 -23.05 -26.81
N ASP A 196 6.17 -23.17 -25.56
CA ASP A 196 6.63 -24.22 -24.64
C ASP A 196 6.11 -25.60 -25.09
N ARG A 197 7.02 -26.59 -25.17
CA ARG A 197 6.70 -27.95 -25.66
C ARG A 197 6.27 -28.91 -24.55
N LYS A 198 6.38 -28.51 -23.29
CA LYS A 198 6.11 -29.33 -22.10
C LYS A 198 4.83 -28.91 -21.39
N PHE A 199 4.55 -27.61 -21.36
CA PHE A 199 3.41 -27.05 -20.64
C PHE A 199 2.31 -26.62 -21.59
N SER A 200 1.07 -26.93 -21.24
CA SER A 200 -0.09 -26.37 -21.92
C SER A 200 -0.31 -24.92 -21.49
N LEU A 201 -1.08 -24.18 -22.30
CA LEU A 201 -1.50 -22.82 -21.96
C LEU A 201 -2.20 -22.71 -20.60
N LEU A 202 -2.81 -23.82 -20.13
CA LEU A 202 -3.47 -23.87 -18.83
C LEU A 202 -2.54 -23.54 -17.66
N VAL A 203 -1.23 -23.79 -17.77
CA VAL A 203 -0.28 -23.44 -16.71
C VAL A 203 -0.23 -21.93 -16.47
N MET A 204 -0.18 -21.14 -17.54
CA MET A 204 -0.22 -19.68 -17.45
C MET A 204 -1.56 -19.21 -16.88
N GLN A 205 -2.67 -19.75 -17.41
CA GLN A 205 -4.01 -19.34 -16.99
C GLN A 205 -4.28 -19.68 -15.51
N TRP A 206 -3.83 -20.85 -15.05
CA TRP A 206 -3.94 -21.26 -13.65
C TRP A 206 -3.10 -20.39 -12.73
N GLY A 207 -1.92 -19.94 -13.20
CA GLY A 207 -1.11 -18.94 -12.50
C GLY A 207 -1.89 -17.65 -12.25
N GLN A 208 -2.59 -17.13 -13.26
CA GLN A 208 -3.43 -15.93 -13.10
C GLN A 208 -4.61 -16.16 -12.14
N ILE A 209 -5.24 -17.34 -12.16
CA ILE A 209 -6.31 -17.68 -11.23
C ILE A 209 -5.81 -17.63 -9.78
N ILE A 210 -4.63 -18.19 -9.52
CA ILE A 210 -4.02 -18.15 -8.18
C ILE A 210 -3.62 -16.72 -7.81
N ASP A 211 -3.01 -15.97 -8.72
CA ASP A 211 -2.61 -14.57 -8.47
C ASP A 211 -3.81 -13.71 -8.04
N HIS A 212 -4.93 -13.82 -8.78
CA HIS A 212 -6.16 -13.07 -8.51
C HIS A 212 -6.91 -13.54 -7.25
N ASP A 213 -6.69 -14.77 -6.77
CA ASP A 213 -7.23 -15.25 -5.48
C ASP A 213 -6.38 -14.75 -4.30
N LEU A 214 -5.08 -14.61 -4.50
CA LEU A 214 -4.14 -14.26 -3.43
C LEU A 214 -3.98 -12.75 -3.23
N THR A 215 -3.91 -11.97 -4.30
CA THR A 215 -3.54 -10.56 -4.19
C THR A 215 -4.25 -9.66 -5.19
N LEU A 216 -4.50 -8.42 -4.76
CA LEU A 216 -4.90 -7.32 -5.63
C LEU A 216 -4.42 -6.02 -5.00
N THR A 217 -3.70 -5.21 -5.77
CA THR A 217 -3.40 -3.83 -5.35
C THR A 217 -4.55 -2.95 -5.81
N ALA A 218 -5.34 -2.45 -4.87
CA ALA A 218 -6.48 -1.60 -5.18
C ALA A 218 -6.01 -0.28 -5.80
N SER A 219 -6.76 0.19 -6.79
CA SER A 219 -6.53 1.49 -7.40
C SER A 219 -7.28 2.56 -6.61
N THR A 220 -6.60 3.63 -6.20
CA THR A 220 -7.14 4.74 -5.40
C THR A 220 -7.93 5.74 -6.24
N ARG A 221 -8.59 5.27 -7.29
CA ARG A 221 -9.26 6.12 -8.28
C ARG A 221 -10.55 6.72 -7.73
#